data_AF-A0A2I2A4J8-F1
#
_entry.id   AF-A0A2I2A4J8-F1
#
_cell.length_a   1.000
_cell.length_b   1.000
_cell.length_c   1.000
_cell.angle_alpha   90.00
_cell.angle_beta   90.00
_cell.angle_gamma   90.00
#
_symmetry.space_group_name_H-M   'P 1'
#
loop_
_entity.id
_entity.type
_entity.pdbx_description
1 polymer ?
#
loop_
_entity_poly.entity_id
_entity_poly.type
_entity_poly.pdbx_seq_one_letter_code
_entity_poly.pdbx_strand_id
1 'polypeptide(L)'
;MKSILFSVLTSGLVVFLSGCSGFKDVKATKQSTSDLEIYVLQADYNAPVSFSSNAMMDKANKVCPTGYEILTKQALKSAPFAEEDASCAAGKNCHYLLEWQIQCVEKPKEEESIFGKT
;
A
#
# COMPACT_ATOMS: atom_id res chain seq x y z
N MET A 1 -40.93 26.09 -51.38
CA MET A 1 -41.88 25.85 -50.28
C MET A 1 -41.88 24.35 -49.96
N LYS A 2 -41.09 23.91 -48.95
CA LYS A 2 -41.32 22.75 -48.08
C LYS A 2 -40.10 22.54 -47.15
N SER A 3 -40.42 22.48 -45.86
CA SER A 3 -39.59 22.39 -44.67
C SER A 3 -38.79 21.08 -44.57
N ILE A 4 -37.76 21.03 -43.71
CA ILE A 4 -37.76 20.27 -42.43
C ILE A 4 -36.37 20.34 -41.76
N LEU A 5 -36.41 20.52 -40.44
CA LEU A 5 -35.35 20.52 -39.45
C LEU A 5 -34.50 19.23 -39.43
N PHE A 6 -33.28 19.26 -38.89
CA PHE A 6 -32.94 18.62 -37.60
C PHE A 6 -31.43 18.62 -37.31
N SER A 7 -31.13 19.06 -36.09
CA SER A 7 -29.86 18.98 -35.37
C SER A 7 -29.34 17.54 -35.24
N VAL A 8 -28.04 17.29 -35.43
CA VAL A 8 -27.34 16.16 -34.79
C VAL A 8 -25.90 16.56 -34.43
N LEU A 9 -25.72 16.88 -33.15
CA LEU A 9 -24.48 16.72 -32.39
C LEU A 9 -23.87 15.33 -32.64
N THR A 10 -22.57 15.25 -32.95
CA THR A 10 -21.75 14.07 -32.60
C THR A 10 -20.33 14.55 -32.28
N SER A 11 -20.01 14.72 -30.99
CA SER A 11 -19.55 13.69 -30.04
C SER A 11 -18.02 13.54 -30.08
N GLY A 12 -17.34 14.47 -29.41
CA GLY A 12 -15.94 14.32 -29.02
C GLY A 12 -15.87 13.48 -27.75
N LEU A 13 -15.55 12.19 -27.89
CA LEU A 13 -15.34 11.28 -26.76
C LEU A 13 -13.90 11.43 -26.25
N VAL A 14 -13.68 12.34 -25.28
CA VAL A 14 -12.41 12.41 -24.55
C VAL A 14 -12.46 11.38 -23.42
N VAL A 15 -11.80 10.24 -23.63
CA VAL A 15 -11.64 9.23 -22.58
C VAL A 15 -10.58 9.73 -21.61
N PHE A 16 -11.01 10.42 -20.55
CA PHE A 16 -10.17 10.69 -19.39
C PHE A 16 -9.92 9.36 -18.66
N LEU A 17 -8.79 8.72 -18.93
CA LEU A 17 -8.25 7.66 -18.08
C LEU A 17 -7.74 8.30 -16.78
N SER A 18 -8.65 8.72 -15.90
CA SER A 18 -8.32 9.02 -14.51
C SER A 18 -8.09 7.69 -13.79
N GLY A 19 -6.89 7.14 -13.94
CA GLY A 19 -6.43 6.01 -13.14
C GLY A 19 -6.32 6.45 -11.68
N CYS A 20 -7.32 6.11 -10.86
CA CYS A 20 -7.26 6.26 -9.42
C CYS A 20 -6.28 5.22 -8.85
N SER A 21 -4.98 5.51 -8.86
CA SER A 21 -4.02 4.84 -7.98
C SER A 21 -4.29 5.33 -6.55
N GLY A 22 -5.25 4.69 -5.88
CA GLY A 22 -5.49 4.87 -4.45
C GLY A 22 -4.33 4.26 -3.68
N PHE A 23 -3.23 5.00 -3.55
CA PHE A 23 -2.18 4.66 -2.60
C PHE A 23 -2.83 4.71 -1.22
N LYS A 24 -2.99 3.55 -0.58
CA LYS A 24 -3.44 3.51 0.80
C LYS A 24 -2.28 4.00 1.66
N ASP A 25 -2.47 5.15 2.29
CA ASP A 25 -1.45 5.78 3.12
C ASP A 25 -1.06 4.87 4.29
N VAL A 26 0.24 4.58 4.41
CA VAL A 26 0.78 3.92 5.61
C VAL A 26 0.81 4.94 6.75
N LYS A 27 0.08 4.63 7.82
CA LYS A 27 0.08 5.41 9.06
C LYS A 27 1.29 4.99 9.90
N ALA A 28 1.94 5.96 10.54
CA ALA A 28 3.05 5.71 11.45
C ALA A 28 2.74 6.35 12.80
N THR A 29 2.76 5.56 13.86
CA THR A 29 2.52 5.99 15.24
C THR A 29 3.80 5.78 16.03
N LYS A 30 4.33 6.86 16.63
CA LYS A 30 5.52 6.77 17.50
C LYS A 30 5.12 6.13 18.83
N GLN A 31 5.81 5.06 19.21
CA GLN A 31 5.68 4.36 20.47
C GLN A 31 7.01 4.47 21.23
N SER A 32 7.46 5.70 21.48
CA SER A 32 8.75 5.93 22.14
C SER A 32 8.71 5.42 23.57
N THR A 33 9.62 4.49 23.88
CA THR A 33 10.07 4.24 25.25
C THR A 33 11.25 5.20 25.50
N SER A 34 11.55 5.55 26.75
CA SER A 34 12.53 6.60 27.12
C SER A 34 13.87 6.55 26.38
N ASP A 35 14.30 5.37 25.94
CA ASP A 35 15.63 5.14 25.36
C ASP A 35 15.59 4.62 23.90
N LEU A 36 14.41 4.26 23.38
CA LEU A 36 14.27 3.62 22.06
C LEU A 36 13.22 4.34 21.20
N GLU A 37 13.61 4.67 19.97
CA GLU A 37 12.71 5.23 18.98
C GLU A 37 12.01 4.11 18.20
N ILE A 38 10.81 3.75 18.66
CA ILE A 38 9.98 2.69 18.08
C ILE A 38 8.77 3.32 17.36
N TYR A 39 8.44 2.78 16.19
CA TYR A 39 7.26 3.14 15.42
C TYR A 39 6.40 1.92 15.12
N VAL A 40 5.08 2.10 15.19
CA VAL A 40 4.10 1.15 14.67
C VAL A 40 3.58 1.69 13.34
N LEU A 41 3.81 0.94 12.28
CA LEU A 41 3.33 1.24 10.94
C LEU A 41 2.08 0.39 10.66
N GLN A 42 1.04 1.01 10.09
CA GLN A 42 -0.22 0.34 9.80
C GLN A 42 -0.75 0.72 8.42
N ALA A 43 -1.21 -0.27 7.67
CA ALA A 43 -1.82 -0.08 6.35
C ALA A 43 -2.88 -1.13 6.07
N ASP A 44 -4.01 -0.68 5.51
CA ASP A 44 -5.10 -1.56 5.10
C ASP A 44 -4.80 -2.20 3.75
N TYR A 45 -4.91 -3.52 3.63
CA TYR A 45 -4.79 -4.24 2.35
C TYR A 45 -6.12 -4.81 1.92
N ASN A 46 -6.25 -5.05 0.61
CA ASN A 46 -7.36 -5.82 0.05
C ASN A 46 -6.82 -6.71 -1.08
N ALA A 47 -6.11 -7.76 -0.68
CA ALA A 47 -5.39 -8.70 -1.55
C ALA A 47 -5.16 -10.00 -0.77
N PRO A 48 -4.67 -11.08 -1.39
CA PRO A 48 -4.11 -12.20 -0.65
C PRO A 48 -3.04 -11.73 0.33
N VAL A 49 -2.88 -12.46 1.43
CA VAL A 49 -2.00 -12.00 2.51
C VAL A 49 -0.54 -11.94 2.07
N SER A 50 0.04 -10.75 2.17
CA SER A 50 1.48 -10.52 2.06
C SER A 50 1.97 -9.72 3.24
N PHE A 51 3.04 -10.21 3.87
CA PHE A 51 3.77 -9.50 4.92
C PHE A 51 4.87 -8.58 4.37
N SER A 52 5.13 -8.63 3.05
CA SER A 52 6.05 -7.73 2.36
C SER A 52 5.27 -6.63 1.65
N SER A 53 5.71 -5.38 1.82
CA SER A 53 5.08 -4.22 1.21
C SER A 53 6.11 -3.11 1.00
N ASN A 54 6.25 -2.68 -0.25
CA ASN A 54 7.09 -1.53 -0.59
C ASN A 54 6.59 -0.25 0.09
N ALA A 55 5.27 -0.05 0.16
CA ALA A 55 4.69 1.11 0.84
C ALA A 55 5.07 1.15 2.34
N MET A 56 5.11 -0.01 3.01
CA MET A 56 5.55 -0.12 4.40
C MET A 56 7.06 0.17 4.52
N MET A 57 7.88 -0.33 3.59
CA MET A 57 9.33 -0.06 3.56
C MET A 57 9.63 1.41 3.30
N ASP A 58 8.95 2.03 2.34
CA ASP A 58 9.07 3.46 2.03
C ASP A 58 8.69 4.31 3.25
N LYS A 59 7.61 3.94 3.95
CA LYS A 59 7.22 4.62 5.18
C LYS A 59 8.24 4.42 6.30
N ALA A 60 8.77 3.21 6.47
CA ALA A 60 9.79 2.92 7.47
C ALA A 60 11.07 3.74 7.22
N ASN A 61 11.55 3.78 5.98
CA ASN A 61 12.67 4.63 5.56
C ASN A 61 12.40 6.12 5.79
N LYS A 62 11.15 6.57 5.60
CA LYS A 62 10.77 7.96 5.83
C LYS A 62 10.77 8.35 7.31
N VAL A 63 10.42 7.43 8.22
CA VAL A 63 10.40 7.71 9.67
C VAL A 63 11.73 7.39 10.35
N CYS A 64 12.51 6.45 9.83
CA CYS A 64 13.84 6.07 10.31
C CYS A 64 14.88 6.21 9.18
N PRO A 65 15.32 7.43 8.83
CA PRO A 65 16.20 7.67 7.69
C PRO A 65 17.61 7.09 7.86
N THR A 66 18.04 6.85 9.11
CA THR A 66 19.33 6.23 9.46
C THR A 66 19.30 4.70 9.36
N GLY A 67 18.15 4.10 9.08
CA GLY A 67 17.92 2.67 9.11
C GLY A 67 16.95 2.24 10.20
N TYR A 68 16.41 1.03 10.05
CA TYR A 68 15.48 0.45 11.02
C TYR A 68 15.65 -1.07 11.11
N GLU A 69 15.33 -1.61 12.26
CA GLU A 69 15.10 -3.03 12.47
C GLU A 69 13.60 -3.30 12.57
N ILE A 70 13.18 -4.44 12.03
CA ILE A 70 11.80 -4.88 12.11
C ILE A 70 11.67 -5.78 13.32
N LEU A 71 10.97 -5.30 14.34
CA LEU A 71 10.70 -6.06 15.56
C LEU A 71 9.59 -7.09 15.33
N THR A 72 8.51 -6.67 14.68
CA THR A 72 7.36 -7.54 14.37
C THR A 72 6.74 -7.20 13.01
N LYS A 73 6.19 -8.22 12.35
CA LYS A 73 5.30 -8.08 11.19
C LYS A 73 4.09 -8.97 11.40
N GLN A 74 2.91 -8.38 11.31
CA GLN A 74 1.67 -9.12 11.47
C GLN A 74 0.58 -8.61 10.54
N ALA A 75 -0.29 -9.52 10.13
CA ALA A 75 -1.51 -9.21 9.41
C ALA A 75 -2.66 -9.50 10.38
N LEU A 76 -3.41 -8.46 10.71
CA LEU A 76 -4.55 -8.53 11.61
C LEU A 76 -5.83 -8.67 10.79
N LYS A 77 -6.62 -9.69 11.11
CA LYS A 77 -7.90 -9.96 10.46
C LYS A 77 -8.83 -10.74 11.36
N SER A 78 -10.14 -10.54 11.20
CA SER A 78 -11.20 -11.24 11.92
C SER A 78 -11.63 -12.57 11.30
N ALA A 79 -11.07 -12.95 10.14
CA ALA A 79 -11.46 -14.13 9.37
C ALA A 79 -10.22 -14.77 8.69
N PRO A 80 -10.29 -16.05 8.26
CA PRO A 80 -9.19 -16.71 7.56
C PRO A 80 -8.72 -15.91 6.34
N PHE A 81 -7.41 -15.92 6.07
CA PHE A 81 -6.83 -15.25 4.92
C PHE A 81 -7.21 -15.96 3.62
N ALA A 82 -7.38 -15.18 2.56
CA ALA A 82 -7.43 -15.74 1.21
C ALA A 82 -5.99 -15.98 0.74
N GLU A 83 -5.76 -17.14 0.15
CA GLU A 83 -4.42 -17.55 -0.32
C GLU A 83 -4.17 -17.17 -1.78
N GLU A 84 -5.24 -16.98 -2.55
CA GLU A 84 -5.17 -16.74 -4.01
C GLU A 84 -6.01 -15.53 -4.42
N ASP A 85 -5.58 -14.80 -5.44
CA ASP A 85 -6.29 -13.64 -5.97
C ASP A 85 -7.72 -13.96 -6.43
N ALA A 86 -7.91 -15.17 -7.00
CA ALA A 86 -9.23 -15.66 -7.42
C ALA A 86 -10.21 -15.74 -6.24
N SER A 87 -9.73 -16.02 -5.03
CA SER A 87 -10.57 -16.02 -3.83
C SER A 87 -11.07 -14.60 -3.47
N CYS A 88 -10.28 -13.56 -3.75
CA CYS A 88 -10.69 -12.18 -3.55
C CYS A 88 -11.76 -11.73 -4.54
N ALA A 89 -11.59 -12.09 -5.82
CA ALA A 89 -12.58 -11.81 -6.86
C ALA A 89 -13.91 -12.55 -6.61
N ALA A 90 -13.86 -13.74 -6.01
CA ALA A 90 -15.03 -14.52 -5.60
C ALA A 90 -15.73 -13.99 -4.33
N GLY A 91 -15.33 -12.83 -3.81
CA GLY A 91 -15.96 -12.20 -2.65
C GLY A 91 -15.55 -12.80 -1.30
N LYS A 92 -14.46 -13.59 -1.23
CA LYS A 92 -13.89 -13.95 0.07
C LYS A 92 -13.26 -12.73 0.72
N ASN A 93 -13.13 -12.79 2.04
CA ASN A 93 -12.50 -11.73 2.81
C ASN A 93 -11.02 -11.61 2.39
N CYS A 94 -10.63 -10.54 1.72
CA CYS A 94 -9.22 -10.22 1.41
C CYS A 94 -8.74 -8.96 2.09
N HIS A 95 -9.63 -8.32 2.85
CA HIS A 95 -9.28 -7.17 3.66
C HIS A 95 -8.52 -7.62 4.92
N TYR A 96 -7.37 -7.00 5.16
CA TYR A 96 -6.58 -7.17 6.38
C TYR A 96 -5.81 -5.89 6.72
N LEU A 97 -5.48 -5.72 7.99
CA LEU A 97 -4.61 -4.64 8.46
C LEU A 97 -3.19 -5.18 8.59
N LEU A 98 -2.25 -4.68 7.80
CA LEU A 98 -0.83 -5.00 7.94
C LEU A 98 -0.22 -4.05 8.98
N GLU A 99 0.45 -4.62 9.98
CA GLU A 99 1.11 -3.88 11.04
C GLU A 99 2.56 -4.30 11.18
N TRP A 100 3.48 -3.33 11.14
CA TRP A 100 4.90 -3.53 11.40
C TRP A 100 5.32 -2.70 12.61
N GLN A 101 6.00 -3.32 13.56
CA GLN A 101 6.72 -2.60 14.60
C GLN A 101 8.18 -2.50 14.21
N ILE A 102 8.70 -1.28 14.14
CA ILE A 102 10.08 -1.00 13.77
C ILE A 102 10.78 -0.20 14.85
N GLN A 103 12.07 -0.41 14.99
CA GLN A 103 12.96 0.39 15.83
C GLN A 103 13.94 1.13 14.92
N CYS A 104 14.04 2.44 15.05
CA CYS A 104 15.07 3.19 14.35
C CYS A 104 16.45 2.82 14.94
N VAL A 105 17.37 2.47 14.06
CA VAL A 105 18.76 2.15 14.40
C VAL A 105 19.68 2.85 13.41
N GLU A 106 20.95 3.01 13.76
CA GLU A 106 21.95 3.44 12.79
C GLU A 106 22.44 2.21 12.03
N LYS A 107 22.03 2.08 10.77
CA LYS A 107 22.44 0.98 9.89
C LYS A 107 22.76 1.55 8.51
N PRO A 108 23.88 1.14 7.88
CA PRO A 108 24.14 1.48 6.49
C PRO A 108 22.94 1.08 5.64
N LYS A 109 22.41 2.03 4.85
CA LYS A 109 21.32 1.74 3.91
C LYS A 109 21.79 0.62 2.98
N GLU A 110 21.03 -0.47 2.86
CA GLU A 110 21.35 -1.50 1.87
C GLU A 110 21.37 -0.82 0.50
N GLU A 111 22.48 -0.95 -0.23
CA GLU A 111 22.58 -0.43 -1.58
C GLU A 111 21.51 -1.12 -2.43
N GLU A 112 20.59 -0.32 -2.97
CA GLU A 112 19.57 -0.80 -3.87
C GLU A 112 20.26 -1.23 -5.17
N SER A 113 20.61 -2.51 -5.28
CA SER A 113 21.11 -3.09 -6.52
C SER A 113 20.00 -2.99 -7.58
N ILE A 114 20.21 -2.13 -8.56
CA ILE A 114 19.38 -2.00 -9.78
C ILE A 114 19.30 -3.31 -10.59
N PHE A 115 20.14 -4.30 -10.28
CA PHE A 115 20.23 -5.57 -11.00
C PHE A 115 19.81 -6.79 -10.19
N GLY A 116 19.16 -6.60 -9.03
CA GLY A 116 18.91 -7.71 -8.11
C GLY A 116 20.20 -8.20 -7.47
N LYS A 117 20.07 -8.92 -6.36
CA LYS A 117 21.22 -9.49 -5.63
C LYS A 117 21.96 -10.47 -6.55
N THR A 118 23.26 -10.28 -6.72
CA THR A 118 24.18 -11.37 -7.13
C THR A 118 24.39 -12.33 -5.98
#